data_AF-A0A812XL94-F1
#
_entry.id   AF-A0A812XL94-F1
#
_cell.length_a   1.000
_cell.length_b   1.000
_cell.length_c   1.000
_cell.angle_alpha   90.00
_cell.angle_beta   90.00
_cell.angle_gamma   90.00
#
_symmetry.space_group_name_H-M   'P 1'
#
loop_
_entity.id
_entity.type
_entity.pdbx_description
1 polymer ?
#
loop_
_entity_poly.entity_id
_entity_poly.type
_entity_poly.pdbx_seq_one_letter_code
_entity_poly.pdbx_strand_id
1 'polypeptide(L)'
;MQLQSFLEEAADGEKMVKVVEATLDLLRKNHLLDLVDSIIDVGFVKATYSYCLKASGGQEAVHLKETELFVRACCPSSMLAVRAMLKKQLGTHWEDPSLEMARLRRGNSSTCSGKGIAVECTGYALGRNVRRRADKTTGKIQDVKGGLVYIQLDSGDVAKESIDKILGNEWAVFTPKSEAEVLEDLSIYSPSTSVELQAFMLQAEIARQLQKLFDEQSSGIDKLALQTKPQKQLQASQDIPKGKVTLVPLTSKILHKGSSQPSWFEVTTDWTMDARKFYVSSSCVLPKEDDDKIKPLIVPFFFVNYTEDEANVKLQPMQAEKSSSIKIPVFKSTKKIAAGEVVLCYKAKDLKAPPLHLSPSAAKRSSSGGVAVAAKKKAKK
;
A
#
# COMPACT_ATOMS: atom_id res chain seq x y z
N MET A 1 -7.89 12.58 16.83
CA MET A 1 -7.22 13.07 18.06
C MET A 1 -5.83 12.45 18.26
N GLN A 2 -5.59 11.16 17.98
CA GLN A 2 -4.27 10.52 18.20
C GLN A 2 -3.15 10.95 17.24
N LEU A 3 -3.45 11.42 16.02
CA LEU A 3 -2.42 11.78 15.04
C LEU A 3 -1.64 13.04 15.43
N GLN A 4 -2.27 13.95 16.17
CA GLN A 4 -1.71 15.26 16.52
C GLN A 4 -0.73 15.14 17.70
N SER A 5 -1.04 14.31 18.70
CA SER A 5 -0.08 13.95 19.76
C SER A 5 1.11 13.15 19.23
N PHE A 6 0.90 12.32 18.19
CA PHE A 6 1.96 11.58 17.49
C PHE A 6 2.95 12.51 16.77
N LEU A 7 2.47 13.61 16.22
CA LEU A 7 3.31 14.60 15.51
C LEU A 7 4.09 15.49 16.49
N GLU A 8 3.55 15.77 17.67
CA GLU A 8 4.24 16.52 18.73
C GLU A 8 5.36 15.69 19.40
N GLU A 9 5.20 14.37 19.53
CA GLU A 9 6.27 13.48 20.02
C GLU A 9 7.44 13.29 19.06
N ALA A 10 7.26 13.56 17.76
CA ALA A 10 8.28 13.40 16.72
C ALA A 10 9.34 14.51 16.68
N ALA A 11 9.30 15.47 17.63
CA ALA A 11 10.33 16.51 17.77
C ALA A 11 11.67 15.97 18.32
N ASP A 12 11.66 14.78 18.93
CA ASP A 12 12.82 14.06 19.43
C ASP A 12 13.23 12.97 18.41
N GLY A 13 14.47 13.04 17.92
CA GLY A 13 14.96 12.20 16.82
C GLY A 13 14.91 10.70 17.11
N GLU A 14 15.07 10.29 18.36
CA GLU A 14 15.01 8.87 18.75
C GLU A 14 13.56 8.35 18.80
N LYS A 15 12.60 9.23 19.11
CA LYS A 15 11.17 8.89 19.09
C LYS A 15 10.62 8.85 17.67
N MET A 16 11.12 9.70 16.77
CA MET A 16 10.75 9.67 15.35
C MET A 16 11.06 8.30 14.72
N VAL A 17 12.21 7.68 15.03
CA VAL A 17 12.57 6.35 14.52
C VAL A 17 11.54 5.30 14.95
N LYS A 18 11.16 5.29 16.24
CA LYS A 18 10.14 4.37 16.77
C LYS A 18 8.76 4.59 16.16
N VAL A 19 8.39 5.84 15.89
CA VAL A 19 7.14 6.18 15.20
C VAL A 19 7.14 5.69 13.76
N VAL A 20 8.26 5.84 13.03
CA VAL A 20 8.41 5.35 11.66
C VAL A 20 8.37 3.82 11.63
N GLU A 21 9.08 3.13 12.53
CA GLU A 21 9.05 1.67 12.65
C GLU A 21 7.65 1.14 12.97
N ALA A 22 6.96 1.73 13.95
CA ALA A 22 5.59 1.35 14.29
C ALA A 22 4.61 1.57 13.13
N THR A 23 4.79 2.66 12.37
CA THR A 23 3.96 2.97 11.20
C THR A 23 4.24 1.98 10.06
N LEU A 24 5.51 1.64 9.80
CA LEU A 24 5.90 0.65 8.79
C LEU A 24 5.37 -0.75 9.15
N ASP A 25 5.41 -1.13 10.42
CA ASP A 25 4.85 -2.40 10.89
C ASP A 25 3.33 -2.45 10.80
N LEU A 26 2.64 -1.33 11.06
CA LEU A 26 1.20 -1.22 10.84
C LEU A 26 0.85 -1.35 9.36
N LEU A 27 1.61 -0.71 8.46
CA LEU A 27 1.40 -0.78 7.02
C LEU A 27 1.68 -2.18 6.46
N ARG A 28 2.73 -2.87 6.96
CA ARG A 28 3.02 -4.27 6.62
C ARG A 28 1.89 -5.22 7.05
N LYS A 29 1.39 -5.08 8.28
CA LYS A 29 0.29 -5.91 8.80
C LYS A 29 -1.02 -5.75 8.02
N ASN A 30 -1.19 -4.62 7.33
CA ASN A 30 -2.38 -4.32 6.53
C ASN A 30 -2.15 -4.46 5.01
N HIS A 31 -1.00 -4.98 4.57
CA HIS A 31 -0.63 -5.14 3.16
C HIS A 31 -0.68 -3.84 2.32
N LEU A 32 -0.32 -2.70 2.91
CA LEU A 32 -0.35 -1.37 2.29
C LEU A 32 1.05 -0.87 1.86
N LEU A 33 1.93 -1.78 1.42
CA LEU A 33 3.34 -1.45 1.11
C LEU A 33 3.48 -0.49 -0.07
N ASP A 34 2.56 -0.48 -1.03
CA ASP A 34 2.59 0.45 -2.17
C ASP A 34 2.39 1.91 -1.74
N LEU A 35 1.84 2.14 -0.54
CA LEU A 35 1.69 3.47 0.06
C LEU A 35 3.00 3.94 0.73
N VAL A 36 3.91 3.01 1.06
CA VAL A 36 5.18 3.30 1.77
C VAL A 36 6.11 4.11 0.88
N ASP A 37 6.23 3.76 -0.39
CA ASP A 37 7.09 4.49 -1.33
C ASP A 37 6.60 5.94 -1.54
N SER A 38 5.29 6.15 -1.55
CA SER A 38 4.68 7.49 -1.71
C SER A 38 4.78 8.36 -0.43
N ILE A 39 4.72 7.74 0.75
CA ILE A 39 4.86 8.44 2.04
C ILE A 39 6.33 8.81 2.32
N ILE A 40 7.27 7.94 1.94
CA ILE A 40 8.71 8.17 2.08
C ILE A 40 9.16 9.36 1.24
N ASP A 41 8.60 9.59 0.05
CA ASP A 41 9.04 10.68 -0.83
C ASP A 41 8.70 12.10 -0.32
N VAL A 42 7.56 12.30 0.34
CA VAL A 42 7.07 13.65 0.67
C VAL A 42 7.37 14.07 2.12
N GLY A 43 7.23 13.14 3.07
CA GLY A 43 7.43 13.42 4.50
C GLY A 43 8.88 13.29 4.95
N PHE A 44 9.58 12.28 4.45
CA PHE A 44 10.92 11.92 4.92
C PHE A 44 11.99 12.92 4.47
N VAL A 45 11.88 13.46 3.26
CA VAL A 45 12.79 14.49 2.74
C VAL A 45 12.70 15.76 3.59
N LYS A 46 11.48 16.20 3.94
CA LYS A 46 11.25 17.42 4.72
C LYS A 46 11.71 17.28 6.19
N ALA A 47 11.53 16.11 6.77
CA ALA A 47 11.99 15.79 8.13
C ALA A 47 13.53 15.64 8.21
N THR A 48 14.12 14.93 7.25
CA THR A 48 15.59 14.77 7.12
C THR A 48 16.26 16.12 6.87
N TYR A 49 15.65 16.97 6.04
CA TYR A 49 16.10 18.34 5.78
C TYR A 49 16.10 19.19 7.06
N SER A 50 14.99 19.16 7.83
CA SER A 50 14.88 19.92 9.09
C SER A 50 15.84 19.41 10.18
N TYR A 51 16.07 18.10 10.24
CA TYR A 51 16.99 17.48 11.20
C TYR A 51 18.45 17.83 10.88
N CYS A 52 18.86 17.71 9.61
CA CYS A 52 20.21 18.09 9.18
C CYS A 52 20.51 19.56 9.46
N LEU A 53 19.53 20.46 9.23
CA LEU A 53 19.63 21.89 9.52
C LEU A 53 19.84 22.20 11.00
N LYS A 54 19.08 21.54 11.88
CA LYS A 54 19.20 21.71 13.33
C LYS A 54 20.49 21.12 13.87
N ALA A 55 20.91 19.97 13.35
CA ALA A 55 22.11 19.27 13.80
C ALA A 55 23.43 19.93 13.34
N SER A 56 23.39 20.77 12.29
CA SER A 56 24.56 21.55 11.83
C SER A 56 24.63 22.97 12.40
N GLY A 57 23.71 23.35 13.30
CA GLY A 57 23.74 24.65 13.99
C GLY A 57 23.37 25.86 13.11
N GLY A 58 22.88 25.66 11.89
CA GLY A 58 22.59 26.74 10.95
C GLY A 58 21.23 27.41 11.22
N GLN A 59 21.22 28.68 11.63
CA GLN A 59 20.03 29.54 11.60
C GLN A 59 20.05 30.59 10.46
N GLU A 60 21.12 30.65 9.66
CA GLU A 60 21.24 31.65 8.58
C GLU A 60 20.99 31.10 7.17
N ALA A 61 20.37 31.95 6.32
CA ALA A 61 19.86 31.64 4.99
C ALA A 61 20.93 31.17 3.96
N VAL A 62 22.21 31.44 4.20
CA VAL A 62 23.29 31.06 3.28
C VAL A 62 23.63 29.57 3.41
N HIS A 63 23.65 29.03 4.64
CA HIS A 63 23.87 27.60 4.88
C HIS A 63 22.69 26.73 4.43
N LEU A 64 21.49 27.31 4.34
CA LEU A 64 20.30 26.67 3.80
C LEU A 64 20.47 26.26 2.33
N LYS A 65 21.06 27.12 1.50
CA LYS A 65 21.22 26.86 0.05
C LYS A 65 22.34 25.86 -0.24
N GLU A 66 23.44 25.92 0.51
CA GLU A 66 24.56 24.98 0.36
C GLU A 66 24.23 23.58 0.91
N THR A 67 23.53 23.51 2.04
CA THR A 67 23.08 22.22 2.62
C THR A 67 22.02 21.57 1.75
N GLU A 68 21.10 22.36 1.17
CA GLU A 68 20.11 21.85 0.21
C GLU A 68 20.77 21.29 -1.06
N LEU A 69 21.72 22.03 -1.64
CA LEU A 69 22.48 21.57 -2.81
C LEU A 69 23.28 20.30 -2.50
N PHE A 70 23.87 20.20 -1.30
CA PHE A 70 24.59 19.01 -0.85
C PHE A 70 23.68 17.78 -0.68
N VAL A 71 22.54 17.93 0.00
CA VAL A 71 21.57 16.82 0.18
C VAL A 71 21.02 16.35 -1.16
N ARG A 72 20.70 17.26 -2.07
CA ARG A 72 20.23 16.92 -3.43
C ARG A 72 21.33 16.27 -4.29
N ALA A 73 22.59 16.69 -4.14
CA ALA A 73 23.71 16.13 -4.90
C ALA A 73 24.12 14.74 -4.40
N CYS A 74 24.10 14.51 -3.08
CA CYS A 74 24.61 13.28 -2.47
C CYS A 74 23.54 12.19 -2.23
N CYS A 75 22.24 12.49 -2.35
CA CYS A 75 21.16 11.53 -2.06
C CYS A 75 20.06 11.47 -3.14
N PRO A 76 20.35 11.01 -4.37
CA PRO A 76 19.32 10.75 -5.38
C PRO A 76 18.50 9.47 -5.13
N SER A 77 18.86 8.64 -4.13
CA SER A 77 18.07 7.49 -3.70
C SER A 77 17.90 7.48 -2.17
N SER A 78 16.68 7.28 -1.71
CA SER A 78 16.25 7.28 -0.30
C SER A 78 17.07 6.34 0.60
N MET A 79 17.61 5.25 0.05
CA MET A 79 18.45 4.29 0.77
C MET A 79 19.85 4.80 1.14
N LEU A 80 20.46 5.69 0.35
CA LEU A 80 21.80 6.24 0.66
C LEU A 80 21.74 7.24 1.81
N ALA A 81 20.66 8.03 1.90
CA ALA A 81 20.40 8.95 3.01
C ALA A 81 20.25 8.21 4.35
N VAL A 82 19.55 7.07 4.35
CA VAL A 82 19.38 6.19 5.53
C VAL A 82 20.72 5.58 5.95
N ARG A 83 21.57 5.17 5.01
CA ARG A 83 22.90 4.61 5.29
C ARG A 83 23.89 5.64 5.86
N ALA A 84 23.82 6.89 5.38
CA ALA A 84 24.62 7.99 5.90
C ALA A 84 24.20 8.38 7.33
N MET A 85 22.89 8.38 7.62
CA MET A 85 22.37 8.61 8.97
C MET A 85 22.75 7.48 9.96
N LEU A 86 22.68 6.21 9.53
CA LEU A 86 23.09 5.06 10.34
C LEU A 86 24.58 5.12 10.72
N LYS A 87 25.45 5.59 9.81
CA LYS A 87 26.87 5.81 10.13
C LYS A 87 27.09 6.91 11.18
N LYS A 88 26.25 7.95 11.21
CA LYS A 88 26.29 9.02 12.23
C LYS A 88 25.84 8.51 13.62
N GLN A 89 24.82 7.65 13.68
CA GLN A 89 24.37 7.04 14.94
C GLN A 89 25.36 6.03 15.52
N LEU A 90 26.23 5.43 14.68
CA LEU A 90 27.25 4.46 15.11
C LEU A 90 28.56 5.10 15.63
N GLY A 91 28.59 6.42 15.85
CA GLY A 91 29.62 7.07 16.67
C GLY A 91 31.00 7.25 16.02
N THR A 92 31.12 7.28 14.69
CA THR A 92 32.38 7.71 14.05
C THR A 92 32.44 9.24 13.97
N HIS A 93 33.48 9.82 14.58
CA HIS A 93 33.75 11.26 14.64
C HIS A 93 33.58 11.93 13.26
N TRP A 94 32.72 12.95 13.18
CA TRP A 94 32.49 13.74 11.97
C TRP A 94 33.11 15.13 12.17
N GLU A 95 34.13 15.47 11.37
CA GLU A 95 34.65 16.83 11.29
C GLU A 95 33.75 17.71 10.39
N ASP A 96 33.83 19.03 10.61
CA ASP A 96 33.03 20.06 9.94
C ASP A 96 33.04 19.92 8.38
N PRO A 97 31.86 19.74 7.73
CA PRO A 97 31.74 19.59 6.28
C PRO A 97 32.39 20.71 5.46
N SER A 98 32.43 21.92 6.00
CA SER A 98 33.06 23.08 5.35
C SER A 98 34.59 22.95 5.33
N LEU A 99 35.17 22.31 6.35
CA LEU A 99 36.58 21.98 6.43
C LEU A 99 36.93 20.78 5.54
N GLU A 100 36.07 19.77 5.46
CA GLU A 100 36.22 18.61 4.57
C GLU A 100 36.26 19.05 3.09
N MET A 101 35.33 19.93 2.69
CA MET A 101 35.29 20.51 1.34
C MET A 101 36.47 21.46 1.09
N ALA A 102 36.92 22.21 2.10
CA ALA A 102 38.11 23.04 2.00
C ALA A 102 39.40 22.21 1.92
N ARG A 103 39.47 21.02 2.53
CA ARG A 103 40.58 20.05 2.41
C ARG A 103 40.56 19.32 1.08
N LEU A 104 39.38 18.93 0.56
CA LEU A 104 39.23 18.39 -0.79
C LEU A 104 39.65 19.40 -1.86
N ARG A 105 39.42 20.71 -1.62
CA ARG A 105 39.94 21.81 -2.46
C ARG A 105 41.44 22.12 -2.24
N ARG A 106 41.98 21.92 -1.02
CA ARG A 106 43.38 22.22 -0.65
C ARG A 106 44.33 21.01 -0.64
N GLY A 107 43.89 19.83 -1.08
CA GLY A 107 44.71 18.62 -1.08
C GLY A 107 45.98 18.76 -1.92
N ASN A 108 47.12 18.97 -1.23
CA ASN A 108 48.45 18.89 -1.80
C ASN A 108 48.75 17.47 -2.30
N SER A 109 49.35 17.42 -3.48
CA SER A 109 49.99 16.31 -4.21
C SER A 109 50.02 14.92 -3.55
N SER A 110 49.34 13.95 -4.17
CA SER A 110 49.90 12.66 -4.68
C SER A 110 48.91 11.49 -4.74
N THR A 111 47.67 11.61 -4.25
CA THR A 111 46.66 10.54 -4.41
C THR A 111 45.45 11.00 -5.21
N CYS A 112 45.38 10.54 -6.46
CA CYS A 112 44.33 10.81 -7.45
C CYS A 112 42.89 10.40 -7.04
N SER A 113 42.67 9.77 -5.87
CA SER A 113 41.37 9.25 -5.46
C SER A 113 40.39 10.32 -4.97
N GLY A 114 40.85 11.36 -4.26
CA GLY A 114 39.96 12.34 -3.62
C GLY A 114 39.22 13.26 -4.60
N LYS A 115 39.87 13.66 -5.70
CA LYS A 115 39.25 14.52 -6.73
C LYS A 115 38.30 13.75 -7.65
N GLY A 116 38.57 12.46 -7.91
CA GLY A 116 37.66 11.60 -8.67
C GLY A 116 36.32 11.40 -7.97
N ILE A 117 36.35 11.19 -6.65
CA ILE A 117 35.15 11.07 -5.81
C ILE A 117 34.31 12.36 -5.84
N ALA A 118 34.94 13.55 -5.86
CA ALA A 118 34.22 14.82 -5.93
C ALA A 118 33.45 15.03 -7.25
N VAL A 119 33.93 14.48 -8.38
CA VAL A 119 33.23 14.52 -9.67
C VAL A 119 31.99 13.64 -9.64
N GLU A 120 32.09 12.42 -9.08
CA GLU A 120 30.94 11.52 -8.95
C GLU A 120 29.87 12.09 -8.00
N CYS A 121 30.28 12.66 -6.87
CA CYS A 121 29.36 13.26 -5.88
C CYS A 121 28.61 14.50 -6.38
N THR A 122 29.06 15.12 -7.49
CA THR A 122 28.39 16.28 -8.10
C THR A 122 27.49 15.89 -9.29
N GLY A 123 27.22 14.59 -9.46
CA GLY A 123 26.32 14.06 -10.48
C GLY A 123 26.99 13.71 -11.81
N TYR A 124 28.30 13.94 -11.95
CA TYR A 124 29.12 13.65 -13.13
C TYR A 124 29.71 12.23 -13.07
N ALA A 125 28.90 11.24 -12.69
CA ALA A 125 29.34 9.85 -12.64
C ALA A 125 29.74 9.30 -14.02
N LEU A 126 30.56 8.26 -14.04
CA LEU A 126 30.88 7.52 -15.27
C LEU A 126 29.60 7.09 -16.00
N GLY A 127 29.60 7.23 -17.31
CA GLY A 127 28.47 6.93 -18.17
C GLY A 127 27.39 8.01 -18.24
N ARG A 128 27.53 9.15 -17.55
CA ARG A 128 26.59 10.27 -17.67
C ARG A 128 26.86 11.09 -18.93
N ASN A 129 25.76 11.53 -19.56
CA ASN A 129 25.82 12.46 -20.68
C ASN A 129 26.04 13.88 -20.14
N VAL A 130 26.98 14.58 -20.75
CA VAL A 130 27.39 15.92 -20.37
C VAL A 130 27.40 16.81 -21.60
N ARG A 131 27.02 18.08 -21.40
CA ARG A 131 27.01 19.09 -22.44
C ARG A 131 27.82 20.29 -21.98
N ARG A 132 28.80 20.69 -22.78
CA ARG A 132 29.58 21.90 -22.54
C ARG A 132 28.71 23.13 -22.77
N ARG A 133 28.76 24.08 -21.85
CA ARG A 133 27.85 25.24 -21.86
C ARG A 133 28.18 26.24 -22.96
N ALA A 134 29.47 26.41 -23.25
CA ALA A 134 29.99 27.42 -24.18
C ALA A 134 29.59 27.16 -25.63
N ASP A 135 29.83 25.94 -26.12
CA ASP A 135 29.69 25.54 -27.52
C ASP A 135 28.58 24.47 -27.73
N LYS A 136 27.93 24.02 -26.65
CA LYS A 136 26.91 22.96 -26.65
C LYS A 136 27.43 21.58 -27.08
N THR A 137 28.75 21.38 -27.12
CA THR A 137 29.33 20.07 -27.41
C THR A 137 28.86 19.04 -26.39
N THR A 138 28.42 17.88 -26.88
CA THR A 138 27.89 16.79 -26.08
C THR A 138 28.82 15.59 -26.09
N GLY A 139 28.78 14.83 -25.01
CA GLY A 139 29.51 13.59 -24.88
C GLY A 139 29.14 12.84 -23.60
N LYS A 140 29.86 11.76 -23.34
CA LYS A 140 29.65 10.86 -22.21
C LYS A 140 30.92 10.73 -21.39
N ILE A 141 30.82 10.87 -20.08
CA ILE A 141 31.97 10.65 -19.19
C ILE A 141 32.38 9.18 -19.27
N GLN A 142 33.62 8.92 -19.67
CA GLN A 142 34.14 7.58 -19.86
C GLN A 142 35.07 7.16 -18.72
N ASP A 143 35.92 8.08 -18.25
CA ASP A 143 36.94 7.79 -17.24
C ASP A 143 37.31 9.05 -16.45
N VAL A 144 37.81 8.88 -15.23
CA VAL A 144 38.36 9.95 -14.38
C VAL A 144 39.68 9.49 -13.79
N LYS A 145 40.79 10.01 -14.31
CA LYS A 145 42.14 9.63 -13.86
C LYS A 145 43.12 10.80 -13.96
N GLY A 146 44.08 10.85 -13.04
CA GLY A 146 45.16 11.84 -13.08
C GLY A 146 44.70 13.29 -12.98
N GLY A 147 43.57 13.56 -12.31
CA GLY A 147 43.01 14.93 -12.22
C GLY A 147 42.27 15.40 -13.48
N LEU A 148 42.05 14.50 -14.44
CA LEU A 148 41.34 14.74 -15.69
C LEU A 148 40.10 13.87 -15.80
N VAL A 149 39.06 14.43 -16.40
CA VAL A 149 37.83 13.76 -16.82
C VAL A 149 37.92 13.54 -18.33
N TYR A 150 37.76 12.29 -18.74
CA TYR A 150 37.79 11.87 -20.14
C TYR A 150 36.36 11.75 -20.63
N ILE A 151 36.00 12.59 -21.59
CA ILE A 151 34.65 12.68 -22.15
C ILE A 151 34.70 12.19 -23.58
N GLN A 152 34.00 11.08 -23.86
CA GLN A 152 33.78 10.60 -25.21
C GLN A 152 32.75 11.51 -25.88
N LEU A 153 33.17 12.34 -26.82
CA LEU A 153 32.29 13.22 -27.57
C LEU A 153 31.45 12.41 -28.55
N ASP A 154 30.28 12.95 -28.91
CA ASP A 154 29.39 12.33 -29.90
C ASP A 154 30.03 12.25 -31.29
N SER A 155 31.07 13.05 -31.56
CA SER A 155 31.89 12.96 -32.78
C SER A 155 32.77 11.70 -32.86
N GLY A 156 32.93 10.97 -31.75
CA GLY A 156 33.87 9.86 -31.63
C GLY A 156 35.24 10.25 -31.03
N ASP A 157 35.50 11.54 -30.82
CA ASP A 157 36.75 12.01 -30.19
C ASP A 157 36.70 11.92 -28.66
N VAL A 158 37.86 11.82 -28.02
CA VAL A 158 37.97 11.87 -26.55
C VAL A 158 38.53 13.22 -26.11
N ALA A 159 37.69 14.03 -25.46
CA ALA A 159 38.09 15.27 -24.83
C ALA A 159 38.70 14.97 -23.44
N LYS A 160 39.82 15.64 -23.13
CA LYS A 160 40.47 15.58 -21.81
C LYS A 160 40.27 16.91 -21.10
N GLU A 161 39.46 16.92 -20.06
CA GLU A 161 39.14 18.13 -19.31
C GLU A 161 39.61 18.05 -17.86
N SER A 162 40.12 19.15 -17.33
CA SER A 162 40.48 19.21 -15.91
C SER A 162 39.23 19.10 -15.03
N ILE A 163 39.33 18.37 -13.92
CA ILE A 163 38.25 18.24 -12.93
C ILE A 163 37.69 19.61 -12.50
N ASP A 164 38.55 20.63 -12.37
CA ASP A 164 38.14 21.97 -11.96
C ASP A 164 37.17 22.64 -12.95
N LYS A 165 37.25 22.32 -14.25
CA LYS A 165 36.29 22.82 -15.26
C LYS A 165 34.94 22.12 -15.17
N ILE A 166 34.93 20.84 -14.81
CA ILE A 166 33.71 20.06 -14.59
C ILE A 166 32.98 20.60 -13.35
N LEU A 167 33.71 20.76 -12.24
CA LEU A 167 33.18 21.31 -10.99
C LEU A 167 32.86 22.81 -11.10
N GLY A 168 33.52 23.53 -12.01
CA GLY A 168 33.28 24.93 -12.35
C GLY A 168 32.03 25.21 -13.20
N ASN A 169 31.18 24.20 -13.42
CA ASN A 169 29.96 24.29 -14.23
C ASN A 169 30.18 24.59 -15.73
N GLU A 170 31.39 24.43 -16.28
CA GLU A 170 31.61 24.57 -17.74
C GLU A 170 30.89 23.48 -18.52
N TRP A 171 30.73 22.32 -17.89
CA TRP A 171 29.92 21.21 -18.36
C TRP A 171 28.65 21.12 -17.53
N ALA A 172 27.62 20.50 -18.10
CA ALA A 172 26.36 20.24 -17.42
C ALA A 172 25.89 18.83 -17.75
N VAL A 173 25.61 18.02 -16.72
CA VAL A 173 24.94 16.74 -16.90
C VAL A 173 23.56 16.99 -17.51
N PHE A 174 23.19 16.21 -18.52
CA PHE A 174 21.86 16.26 -19.11
C PHE A 174 21.38 14.84 -19.43
N THR A 175 20.07 14.67 -19.50
CA THR A 175 19.47 13.47 -20.08
C THR A 175 19.15 13.80 -21.54
N PRO A 176 19.74 13.08 -22.52
CA PRO A 176 19.37 13.24 -23.92
C PRO A 176 17.85 13.09 -24.07
N LYS A 177 17.26 13.84 -24.99
CA LYS A 177 15.86 13.61 -25.35
C LYS A 177 15.79 12.20 -25.92
N SER A 178 14.97 11.33 -25.33
CA SER A 178 14.66 10.03 -25.92
C SER A 178 14.16 10.27 -27.33
N GLU A 179 14.62 9.45 -28.27
CA GLU A 179 14.10 9.47 -29.63
C GLU A 179 12.61 9.17 -29.63
N ALA A 180 11.90 9.61 -30.68
CA ALA A 180 10.48 9.36 -30.80
C ALA A 180 10.24 7.86 -30.88
N GLU A 181 9.61 7.30 -29.85
CA GLU A 181 9.16 5.92 -29.86
C GLU A 181 7.92 5.83 -30.74
N VAL A 182 8.04 5.12 -31.87
CA VAL A 182 6.91 4.85 -32.76
C VAL A 182 6.37 3.48 -32.41
N LEU A 183 5.12 3.44 -31.91
CA LEU A 183 4.40 2.19 -31.71
C LEU A 183 3.80 1.75 -33.06
N GLU A 184 4.41 0.77 -33.70
CA GLU A 184 4.05 0.34 -35.06
C GLU A 184 2.73 -0.43 -35.14
N ASP A 185 2.36 -1.16 -34.08
CA ASP A 185 1.08 -1.88 -33.98
C ASP A 185 0.33 -1.45 -32.73
N LEU A 186 -0.75 -0.69 -32.92
CA LEU A 186 -1.62 -0.25 -31.83
C LEU A 186 -2.65 -1.32 -31.42
N SER A 187 -2.84 -2.37 -32.24
CA SER A 187 -3.86 -3.39 -31.99
C SER A 187 -3.55 -4.25 -30.77
N ILE A 188 -2.27 -4.45 -30.44
CA ILE A 188 -1.84 -5.14 -29.22
C ILE A 188 -2.22 -4.37 -27.95
N TYR A 189 -2.36 -3.04 -28.07
CA TYR A 189 -2.84 -2.14 -27.02
C TYR A 189 -4.34 -1.87 -27.13
N SER A 190 -5.07 -2.67 -27.89
CA SER A 190 -6.52 -2.52 -28.03
C SER A 190 -7.18 -2.53 -26.65
N PRO A 191 -8.17 -1.65 -26.40
CA PRO A 191 -8.92 -1.67 -25.15
C PRO A 191 -9.60 -3.03 -24.87
N SER A 192 -9.81 -3.86 -25.90
CA SER A 192 -10.33 -5.22 -25.76
C SER A 192 -9.40 -6.17 -24.98
N THR A 193 -8.08 -5.91 -24.97
CA THR A 193 -7.10 -6.71 -24.21
C THR A 193 -6.85 -6.17 -22.81
N SER A 194 -7.37 -4.97 -22.50
CA SER A 194 -7.22 -4.34 -21.19
C SER A 194 -8.11 -5.02 -20.14
N VAL A 195 -7.47 -5.66 -19.16
CA VAL A 195 -8.14 -6.26 -17.99
C VAL A 195 -8.99 -5.22 -17.25
N GLU A 196 -8.49 -3.99 -17.14
CA GLU A 196 -9.20 -2.92 -16.43
C GLU A 196 -10.50 -2.53 -17.15
N LEU A 197 -10.44 -2.35 -18.47
CA LEU A 197 -11.65 -2.00 -19.23
C LEU A 197 -12.66 -3.15 -19.24
N GLN A 198 -12.21 -4.39 -19.42
CA GLN A 198 -13.11 -5.56 -19.36
C GLN A 198 -13.77 -5.71 -17.99
N ALA A 199 -13.03 -5.46 -16.90
CA ALA A 199 -13.58 -5.47 -15.56
C ALA A 199 -14.64 -4.37 -15.38
N PHE A 200 -14.37 -3.16 -15.87
CA PHE A 200 -15.32 -2.05 -15.85
C PHE A 200 -16.62 -2.38 -16.61
N MET A 201 -16.50 -2.95 -17.81
CA MET A 201 -17.67 -3.37 -18.61
C MET A 201 -18.49 -4.43 -17.89
N LEU A 202 -17.84 -5.40 -17.23
CA LEU A 202 -18.54 -6.40 -16.43
C LEU A 202 -19.19 -5.80 -15.17
N GLN A 203 -18.57 -4.81 -14.51
CA GLN A 203 -19.24 -4.08 -13.41
C GLN A 203 -20.51 -3.37 -13.88
N ALA A 204 -20.49 -2.77 -15.06
CA ALA A 204 -21.67 -2.13 -15.65
C ALA A 204 -22.78 -3.15 -15.93
N GLU A 205 -22.44 -4.32 -16.46
CA GLU A 205 -23.41 -5.39 -16.69
C GLU A 205 -23.95 -5.98 -15.37
N ILE A 206 -23.12 -6.13 -14.33
CA ILE A 206 -23.57 -6.50 -12.98
C ILE A 206 -24.58 -5.47 -12.46
N ALA A 207 -24.32 -4.16 -12.64
CA ALA A 207 -25.25 -3.12 -12.23
C ALA A 207 -26.61 -3.23 -12.95
N ARG A 208 -26.60 -3.50 -14.27
CA ARG A 208 -27.81 -3.72 -15.06
C ARG A 208 -28.61 -4.94 -14.56
N GLN A 209 -27.92 -6.05 -14.31
CA GLN A 209 -28.53 -7.27 -13.80
C GLN A 209 -29.07 -7.09 -12.38
N LEU A 210 -28.40 -6.30 -11.52
CA LEU A 210 -28.89 -5.95 -10.18
C LEU A 210 -30.20 -5.18 -10.25
N GLN A 211 -30.27 -4.15 -11.11
CA GLN A 211 -31.48 -3.36 -11.30
C GLN A 211 -32.63 -4.25 -11.79
N LYS A 212 -32.39 -5.03 -12.85
CA LYS A 212 -33.40 -5.95 -13.41
C LYS A 212 -33.89 -6.97 -12.37
N LEU A 213 -32.97 -7.59 -11.63
CA LEU A 213 -33.34 -8.55 -10.60
C LEU A 213 -34.14 -7.91 -9.47
N PHE A 214 -33.80 -6.67 -9.10
CA PHE A 214 -34.57 -5.92 -8.12
C PHE A 214 -36.00 -5.66 -8.62
N ASP A 215 -36.16 -5.15 -9.84
CA ASP A 215 -37.46 -4.81 -10.39
C ASP A 215 -38.38 -6.04 -10.56
N GLU A 216 -37.82 -7.20 -10.92
CA GLU A 216 -38.60 -8.40 -11.21
C GLU A 216 -38.82 -9.32 -10.00
N GLN A 217 -37.86 -9.41 -9.08
CA GLN A 217 -37.86 -10.43 -8.03
C GLN A 217 -37.92 -9.85 -6.60
N SER A 218 -37.55 -8.58 -6.41
CA SER A 218 -37.60 -7.94 -5.08
C SER A 218 -39.04 -7.89 -4.59
N SER A 219 -39.26 -8.35 -3.36
CA SER A 219 -40.61 -8.48 -2.81
C SER A 219 -40.61 -8.44 -1.29
N GLY A 220 -41.72 -7.94 -0.73
CA GLY A 220 -41.96 -7.89 0.71
C GLY A 220 -41.15 -6.83 1.48
N ILE A 221 -40.46 -5.92 0.77
CA ILE A 221 -39.71 -4.81 1.40
C ILE A 221 -40.65 -3.87 2.17
N ASP A 222 -41.86 -3.65 1.66
CA ASP A 222 -42.94 -2.87 2.27
C ASP A 222 -43.38 -3.41 3.64
N LYS A 223 -43.10 -4.70 3.92
CA LYS A 223 -43.45 -5.40 5.16
C LYS A 223 -42.28 -5.48 6.14
N LEU A 224 -41.22 -4.73 5.89
CA LEU A 224 -40.02 -4.70 6.71
C LEU A 224 -39.84 -3.33 7.34
N ALA A 225 -39.30 -3.32 8.55
CA ALA A 225 -38.85 -2.14 9.25
C ALA A 225 -37.38 -2.29 9.59
N LEU A 226 -36.63 -1.18 9.49
CA LEU A 226 -35.25 -1.13 9.95
C LEU A 226 -35.23 -0.53 11.35
N GLN A 227 -34.94 -1.35 12.36
CA GLN A 227 -34.57 -0.84 13.67
C GLN A 227 -33.15 -0.30 13.59
N THR A 228 -32.92 0.95 14.01
CA THR A 228 -31.60 1.61 13.95
C THR A 228 -30.88 1.66 15.30
N LYS A 229 -31.62 1.52 16.41
CA LYS A 229 -31.12 1.54 17.80
C LYS A 229 -31.89 0.51 18.66
N PRO A 230 -31.27 -0.12 19.67
CA PRO A 230 -29.84 -0.05 20.01
C PRO A 230 -28.95 -0.79 18.99
N GLN A 231 -29.50 -1.72 18.21
CA GLN A 231 -28.80 -2.44 17.16
C GLN A 231 -29.51 -2.25 15.82
N LYS A 232 -28.72 -2.21 14.73
CA LYS A 232 -29.26 -2.18 13.38
C LYS A 232 -29.75 -3.58 13.00
N GLN A 233 -31.06 -3.73 12.83
CA GLN A 233 -31.64 -5.01 12.43
C GLN A 233 -32.90 -4.81 11.61
N LEU A 234 -33.07 -5.71 10.63
CA LEU A 234 -34.25 -5.77 9.80
C LEU A 234 -35.30 -6.64 10.51
N GLN A 235 -36.50 -6.12 10.72
CA GLN A 235 -37.60 -6.84 11.37
C GLN A 235 -38.85 -6.80 10.50
N ALA A 236 -39.71 -7.82 10.61
CA ALA A 236 -41.00 -7.81 9.94
C ALA A 236 -41.97 -6.84 10.63
N SER A 237 -42.55 -5.90 9.89
CA SER A 237 -43.61 -5.02 10.41
C SER A 237 -44.99 -5.67 10.35
N GLN A 238 -45.14 -6.73 9.56
CA GLN A 238 -46.37 -7.48 9.35
C GLN A 238 -46.04 -8.97 9.13
N ASP A 239 -47.04 -9.84 9.20
CA ASP A 239 -46.87 -11.25 8.84
C ASP A 239 -46.48 -11.43 7.37
N ILE A 240 -45.41 -12.18 7.13
CA ILE A 240 -44.87 -12.46 5.79
C ILE A 240 -44.94 -13.96 5.51
N PRO A 241 -45.67 -14.39 4.47
CA PRO A 241 -45.70 -15.81 4.09
C PRO A 241 -44.35 -16.32 3.59
N LYS A 242 -44.15 -17.64 3.66
CA LYS A 242 -42.97 -18.33 3.13
C LYS A 242 -42.73 -17.98 1.67
N GLY A 243 -41.48 -17.63 1.33
CA GLY A 243 -41.04 -17.32 -0.03
C GLY A 243 -41.56 -15.98 -0.58
N LYS A 244 -42.22 -15.14 0.24
CA LYS A 244 -42.76 -13.83 -0.16
C LYS A 244 -41.86 -12.63 0.20
N VAL A 245 -40.66 -12.90 0.68
CA VAL A 245 -39.59 -11.91 0.80
C VAL A 245 -38.40 -12.37 -0.02
N THR A 246 -37.96 -11.50 -0.92
CA THR A 246 -36.70 -11.63 -1.64
C THR A 246 -35.98 -10.28 -1.57
N LEU A 247 -34.79 -10.27 -0.98
CA LEU A 247 -33.95 -9.08 -0.86
C LEU A 247 -32.83 -9.17 -1.89
N VAL A 248 -32.79 -8.18 -2.78
CA VAL A 248 -31.76 -8.01 -3.79
C VAL A 248 -30.79 -6.90 -3.34
N PRO A 249 -29.47 -7.08 -3.45
CA PRO A 249 -28.47 -6.10 -3.02
C PRO A 249 -28.33 -4.95 -4.03
N LEU A 250 -29.41 -4.24 -4.35
CA LEU A 250 -29.37 -3.12 -5.28
C LEU A 250 -28.46 -2.02 -4.71
N THR A 251 -27.25 -1.89 -5.26
CA THR A 251 -26.18 -1.03 -4.74
C THR A 251 -25.37 -0.41 -5.86
N SER A 252 -24.82 0.77 -5.62
CA SER A 252 -23.84 1.40 -6.51
C SER A 252 -22.40 0.93 -6.28
N LYS A 253 -22.12 0.21 -5.17
CA LYS A 253 -20.77 -0.22 -4.82
C LYS A 253 -20.48 -1.65 -5.27
N ILE A 254 -20.13 -1.79 -6.55
CA ILE A 254 -19.64 -3.02 -7.16
C ILE A 254 -18.11 -2.94 -7.20
N LEU A 255 -17.43 -3.94 -6.67
CA LEU A 255 -15.99 -3.94 -6.41
C LEU A 255 -15.30 -5.07 -7.20
N HIS A 256 -14.13 -4.80 -7.78
CA HIS A 256 -13.25 -5.82 -8.38
C HIS A 256 -11.98 -5.95 -7.53
N LYS A 257 -11.90 -7.00 -6.70
CA LYS A 257 -10.87 -7.13 -5.65
C LYS A 257 -10.38 -8.58 -5.52
N GLY A 258 -9.14 -8.76 -5.06
CA GLY A 258 -8.52 -10.08 -4.86
C GLY A 258 -8.84 -10.74 -3.53
N SER A 259 -9.37 -9.99 -2.56
CA SER A 259 -9.71 -10.48 -1.22
C SER A 259 -11.12 -10.03 -0.83
N SER A 260 -11.86 -10.92 -0.17
CA SER A 260 -13.19 -10.62 0.36
C SER A 260 -13.11 -9.90 1.71
N GLN A 261 -14.16 -9.16 2.07
CA GLN A 261 -14.40 -8.64 3.42
C GLN A 261 -15.71 -9.20 3.97
N PRO A 262 -15.90 -9.30 5.30
CA PRO A 262 -17.11 -9.86 5.89
C PRO A 262 -18.43 -9.21 5.44
N SER A 263 -18.40 -7.93 5.07
CA SER A 263 -19.56 -7.16 4.61
C SER A 263 -19.76 -7.20 3.09
N TRP A 264 -18.94 -7.96 2.36
CA TRP A 264 -18.98 -8.04 0.91
C TRP A 264 -19.57 -9.38 0.48
N PHE A 265 -20.35 -9.34 -0.59
CA PHE A 265 -21.00 -10.52 -1.13
C PHE A 265 -20.49 -10.76 -2.53
N GLU A 266 -19.94 -11.95 -2.77
CA GLU A 266 -19.39 -12.33 -4.07
C GLU A 266 -20.51 -12.44 -5.11
N VAL A 267 -20.28 -11.82 -6.27
CA VAL A 267 -21.09 -12.02 -7.48
C VAL A 267 -20.41 -13.11 -8.30
N THR A 268 -21.13 -14.17 -8.63
CA THR A 268 -20.59 -15.22 -9.50
C THR A 268 -20.62 -14.72 -10.93
N THR A 269 -19.49 -14.84 -11.64
CA THR A 269 -19.31 -14.42 -13.04
C THR A 269 -18.37 -15.40 -13.75
N ASP A 270 -18.30 -15.36 -15.07
CA ASP A 270 -17.31 -16.12 -15.87
C ASP A 270 -15.96 -15.39 -16.01
N TRP A 271 -15.64 -14.47 -15.10
CA TRP A 271 -14.39 -13.71 -15.14
C TRP A 271 -13.17 -14.62 -14.96
N THR A 272 -12.24 -14.57 -15.91
CA THR A 272 -11.02 -15.39 -15.93
C THR A 272 -9.74 -14.62 -16.23
N MET A 273 -9.82 -13.31 -16.48
CA MET A 273 -8.66 -12.51 -16.93
C MET A 273 -7.62 -12.28 -15.84
N ASP A 274 -8.01 -12.34 -14.57
CA ASP A 274 -7.09 -12.28 -13.43
C ASP A 274 -7.67 -13.01 -12.20
N ALA A 275 -6.93 -12.98 -11.09
CA ALA A 275 -7.33 -13.62 -9.83
C ALA A 275 -8.37 -12.83 -9.02
N ARG A 276 -8.78 -11.63 -9.47
CA ARG A 276 -9.75 -10.81 -8.74
C ARG A 276 -11.17 -11.28 -9.04
N LYS A 277 -12.06 -10.99 -8.10
CA LYS A 277 -13.49 -11.32 -8.18
C LYS A 277 -14.35 -10.09 -8.01
N PHE A 278 -15.62 -10.23 -8.37
CA PHE A 278 -16.61 -9.18 -8.20
C PHE A 278 -17.37 -9.34 -6.90
N TYR A 279 -17.55 -8.23 -6.20
CA TYR A 279 -18.28 -8.16 -4.95
C TYR A 279 -19.27 -7.00 -4.95
N VAL A 280 -20.40 -7.16 -4.27
CA VAL A 280 -21.29 -6.07 -3.92
C VAL A 280 -21.11 -5.70 -2.46
N SER A 281 -21.13 -4.40 -2.16
CA SER A 281 -21.00 -3.87 -0.80
C SER A 281 -22.06 -2.80 -0.52
N SER A 282 -22.25 -2.48 0.77
CA SER A 282 -23.30 -1.57 1.21
C SER A 282 -23.09 -0.13 0.73
N SER A 283 -24.09 0.40 0.03
CA SER A 283 -24.26 1.82 -0.31
C SER A 283 -25.38 2.47 0.52
N CYS A 284 -25.41 2.23 1.83
CA CYS A 284 -26.47 2.79 2.67
C CYS A 284 -26.17 4.23 3.12
N VAL A 285 -27.17 5.11 3.00
CA VAL A 285 -27.25 6.44 3.57
C VAL A 285 -28.46 6.48 4.50
N LEU A 286 -28.22 6.44 5.81
CA LEU A 286 -29.31 6.47 6.79
C LEU A 286 -29.94 7.87 6.87
N PRO A 287 -31.25 7.98 7.18
CA PRO A 287 -31.87 9.25 7.47
C PRO A 287 -31.12 9.99 8.59
N LYS A 288 -30.90 11.29 8.40
CA LYS A 288 -30.39 12.20 9.43
C LYS A 288 -31.47 13.24 9.69
N GLU A 289 -31.68 13.60 10.95
CA GLU A 289 -32.77 14.50 11.36
C GLU A 289 -32.58 15.94 10.85
N ASP A 290 -31.36 16.33 10.46
CA ASP A 290 -30.99 17.74 10.18
C ASP A 290 -30.56 18.04 8.73
N ASP A 291 -30.77 17.14 7.76
CA ASP A 291 -30.28 17.35 6.39
C ASP A 291 -31.27 16.92 5.31
N ASP A 292 -32.23 17.80 5.00
CA ASP A 292 -33.22 17.63 3.93
C ASP A 292 -32.60 17.49 2.53
N LYS A 293 -31.30 17.80 2.36
CA LYS A 293 -30.63 17.73 1.05
C LYS A 293 -30.17 16.32 0.72
N ILE A 294 -30.01 15.45 1.72
CA ILE A 294 -29.55 14.07 1.52
C ILE A 294 -30.74 13.13 1.59
N LYS A 295 -31.17 12.62 0.42
CA LYS A 295 -32.17 11.55 0.38
C LYS A 295 -31.56 10.28 0.99
N PRO A 296 -32.22 9.67 1.99
CA PRO A 296 -31.76 8.41 2.53
C PRO A 296 -31.83 7.30 1.46
N LEU A 297 -30.83 6.44 1.47
CA LEU A 297 -30.76 5.25 0.64
C LEU A 297 -30.56 4.05 1.57
N ILE A 298 -31.62 3.26 1.76
CA ILE A 298 -31.56 2.05 2.57
C ILE A 298 -31.66 0.86 1.61
N VAL A 299 -30.70 -0.05 1.72
CA VAL A 299 -30.71 -1.31 0.97
C VAL A 299 -30.87 -2.45 1.98
N PRO A 300 -32.10 -2.97 2.21
CA PRO A 300 -32.41 -3.92 3.28
C PRO A 300 -31.53 -5.17 3.30
N PHE A 301 -31.07 -5.61 2.13
CA PHE A 301 -30.16 -6.75 1.98
C PHE A 301 -28.96 -6.70 2.95
N PHE A 302 -28.35 -5.52 3.14
CA PHE A 302 -27.15 -5.37 3.97
C PHE A 302 -27.44 -5.28 5.48
N PHE A 303 -28.70 -5.42 5.90
CA PHE A 303 -29.13 -5.42 7.30
C PHE A 303 -29.66 -6.77 7.77
N VAL A 304 -29.53 -7.81 6.96
CA VAL A 304 -29.81 -9.19 7.38
C VAL A 304 -28.70 -9.64 8.32
N ASN A 305 -29.08 -9.99 9.55
CA ASN A 305 -28.14 -10.50 10.54
C ASN A 305 -27.95 -12.00 10.36
N TYR A 306 -26.80 -12.50 10.81
CA TYR A 306 -26.49 -13.92 10.80
C TYR A 306 -26.70 -14.54 12.17
N THR A 307 -27.17 -15.77 12.20
CA THR A 307 -27.39 -16.56 13.44
C THR A 307 -26.89 -17.99 13.28
N GLU A 308 -26.50 -18.62 14.40
CA GLU A 308 -26.23 -20.05 14.50
C GLU A 308 -27.52 -20.85 14.81
N ASP A 309 -28.63 -20.16 15.09
CA ASP A 309 -29.92 -20.74 15.44
C ASP A 309 -30.90 -20.77 14.25
N GLU A 310 -32.20 -20.84 14.54
CA GLU A 310 -33.24 -20.86 13.52
C GLU A 310 -33.26 -19.57 12.69
N ALA A 311 -33.07 -19.73 11.37
CA ALA A 311 -33.07 -18.64 10.41
C ALA A 311 -34.35 -18.63 9.56
N ASN A 312 -34.76 -17.45 9.10
CA ASN A 312 -35.97 -17.28 8.31
C ASN A 312 -35.72 -16.86 6.85
N VAL A 313 -34.46 -16.54 6.52
CA VAL A 313 -34.00 -16.34 5.14
C VAL A 313 -32.76 -17.19 4.84
N LYS A 314 -32.53 -17.44 3.55
CA LYS A 314 -31.32 -18.09 3.04
C LYS A 314 -30.67 -17.24 1.97
N LEU A 315 -29.34 -17.11 2.05
CA LEU A 315 -28.53 -16.55 0.97
C LEU A 315 -28.40 -17.56 -0.17
N GLN A 316 -28.73 -17.15 -1.39
CA GLN A 316 -28.58 -17.98 -2.58
C GLN A 316 -28.21 -17.14 -3.81
N PRO A 317 -27.45 -17.68 -4.77
CA PRO A 317 -27.19 -17.02 -6.03
C PRO A 317 -28.44 -17.07 -6.92
N MET A 318 -28.74 -15.97 -7.62
CA MET A 318 -29.87 -15.86 -8.54
C MET A 318 -29.46 -15.09 -9.80
N GLN A 319 -29.99 -15.50 -10.95
CA GLN A 319 -29.80 -14.81 -12.23
C GLN A 319 -31.06 -14.00 -12.54
N ALA A 320 -30.92 -12.80 -13.10
CA ALA A 320 -32.07 -12.07 -13.62
C ALA A 320 -32.54 -12.66 -14.97
N GLU A 321 -31.60 -13.18 -15.76
CA GLU A 321 -31.85 -13.78 -17.07
C GLU A 321 -31.28 -15.20 -17.12
N LYS A 322 -32.04 -16.18 -17.64
CA LYS A 322 -31.60 -17.59 -17.72
C LYS A 322 -30.32 -17.79 -18.53
N SER A 323 -30.04 -16.89 -19.48
CA SER A 323 -28.85 -16.92 -20.32
C SER A 323 -27.65 -16.17 -19.72
N SER A 324 -27.84 -15.42 -18.63
CA SER A 324 -26.76 -14.64 -18.02
C SER A 324 -25.86 -15.53 -17.18
N SER A 325 -24.55 -15.42 -17.35
CA SER A 325 -23.60 -16.10 -16.46
C SER A 325 -23.43 -15.42 -15.11
N ILE A 326 -23.98 -14.20 -14.95
CA ILE A 326 -23.88 -13.43 -13.72
C ILE A 326 -24.94 -13.92 -12.72
N LYS A 327 -24.48 -14.40 -11.56
CA LYS A 327 -25.36 -14.78 -10.44
C LYS A 327 -25.15 -13.85 -9.26
N ILE A 328 -26.22 -13.16 -8.88
CA ILE A 328 -26.25 -12.18 -7.81
C ILE A 328 -26.67 -12.86 -6.50
N PRO A 329 -26.00 -12.59 -5.38
CA PRO A 329 -26.41 -13.09 -4.08
C PRO A 329 -27.72 -12.42 -3.64
N VAL A 330 -28.74 -13.20 -3.30
CA VAL A 330 -30.04 -12.71 -2.79
C VAL A 330 -30.43 -13.44 -1.51
N PHE A 331 -31.14 -12.76 -0.61
CA PHE A 331 -31.80 -13.42 0.52
C PHE A 331 -33.24 -13.74 0.16
N LYS A 332 -33.67 -14.98 0.36
CA LYS A 332 -35.06 -15.39 0.15
C LYS A 332 -35.63 -16.05 1.40
N SER A 333 -36.86 -15.72 1.76
CA SER A 333 -37.50 -16.30 2.95
C SER A 333 -37.78 -17.80 2.77
N THR A 334 -37.38 -18.58 3.76
CA THR A 334 -37.49 -20.05 3.77
C THR A 334 -38.68 -20.54 4.60
N LYS A 335 -39.20 -19.70 5.50
CA LYS A 335 -40.40 -19.94 6.32
C LYS A 335 -41.25 -18.68 6.42
N LYS A 336 -42.43 -18.80 7.04
CA LYS A 336 -43.25 -17.65 7.43
C LYS A 336 -42.44 -16.81 8.45
N ILE A 337 -42.50 -15.49 8.32
CA ILE A 337 -41.92 -14.53 9.27
C ILE A 337 -43.08 -13.85 9.98
N ALA A 338 -43.18 -13.96 11.29
CA ALA A 338 -44.24 -13.31 12.06
C ALA A 338 -43.95 -11.81 12.22
N ALA A 339 -44.99 -10.99 12.40
CA ALA A 339 -44.81 -9.59 12.76
C ALA A 339 -43.95 -9.45 14.04
N GLY A 340 -42.97 -8.54 14.00
CA GLY A 340 -41.97 -8.33 15.06
C GLY A 340 -40.76 -9.25 15.01
N GLU A 341 -40.75 -10.30 14.19
CA GLU A 341 -39.61 -11.23 14.08
C GLU A 341 -38.45 -10.59 13.29
N VAL A 342 -37.22 -10.85 13.73
CA VAL A 342 -35.99 -10.37 13.08
C VAL A 342 -35.68 -11.22 11.85
N VAL A 343 -35.28 -10.59 10.75
CA VAL A 343 -34.83 -11.28 9.52
C VAL A 343 -33.41 -11.78 9.73
N LEU A 344 -33.25 -13.11 9.75
CA LEU A 344 -32.01 -13.80 10.10
C LEU A 344 -31.62 -14.83 9.03
N CYS A 345 -30.34 -14.84 8.66
CA CYS A 345 -29.74 -15.88 7.82
C CYS A 345 -28.89 -16.83 8.67
N TYR A 346 -29.00 -18.13 8.43
CA TYR A 346 -28.17 -19.11 9.12
C TYR A 346 -26.71 -18.99 8.63
N LYS A 347 -25.77 -19.01 9.58
CA LYS A 347 -24.35 -19.19 9.32
C LYS A 347 -23.79 -20.13 10.38
N ALA A 348 -23.24 -21.26 9.92
CA ALA A 348 -22.61 -22.20 10.83
C ALA A 348 -21.41 -21.54 11.53
N LYS A 349 -21.20 -21.93 12.79
CA LYS A 349 -20.01 -21.54 13.54
C LYS A 349 -18.77 -22.09 12.85
N ASP A 350 -17.80 -21.24 12.56
CA ASP A 350 -16.47 -21.71 12.20
C ASP A 350 -15.92 -22.46 13.42
N LEU A 351 -15.78 -23.79 13.30
CA LEU A 351 -15.07 -24.60 14.28
C LEU A 351 -13.62 -24.10 14.30
N LYS A 352 -13.32 -23.14 15.17
CA LYS A 352 -11.94 -22.76 15.46
C LYS A 352 -11.24 -24.04 15.90
N ALA A 353 -10.26 -24.49 15.09
CA ALA A 353 -9.39 -25.59 15.47
C ALA A 353 -8.88 -25.31 16.90
N PRO A 354 -8.92 -26.31 17.80
CA PRO A 354 -8.40 -26.13 19.15
C PRO A 354 -6.98 -25.58 19.05
N PRO A 355 -6.61 -24.57 19.86
CA PRO A 355 -5.25 -24.06 19.86
C PRO A 355 -4.30 -25.25 20.10
N LEU A 356 -3.31 -25.41 19.22
CA LEU A 356 -2.24 -26.37 19.40
C LEU A 356 -1.58 -26.09 20.75
N HIS A 357 -1.89 -26.93 21.74
CA HIS A 357 -1.15 -26.95 23.00
C HIS A 357 0.24 -27.49 22.68
N LEU A 358 1.16 -26.59 22.34
CA LEU A 358 2.59 -26.88 22.35
C LEU A 358 2.97 -27.02 23.82
N SER A 359 2.85 -28.22 24.36
CA SER A 359 3.46 -28.57 25.64
C SER A 359 4.96 -28.23 25.52
N PRO A 360 5.54 -27.47 26.47
CA PRO A 360 6.97 -27.23 26.45
C PRO A 360 7.66 -28.59 26.57
N SER A 361 8.33 -29.01 25.50
CA SER A 361 9.18 -30.18 25.52
C SER A 361 10.26 -29.92 26.56
N ALA A 362 10.16 -30.58 27.71
CA ALA A 362 11.16 -30.52 28.75
C ALA A 362 12.47 -31.01 28.14
N ALA A 363 13.36 -30.08 27.83
CA ALA A 363 14.73 -30.36 27.49
C ALA A 363 15.36 -31.11 28.67
N LYS A 364 15.40 -32.43 28.56
CA LYS A 364 16.13 -33.33 29.47
C LYS A 364 17.59 -32.93 29.40
N ARG A 365 18.05 -32.10 30.33
CA ARG A 365 19.49 -31.97 30.62
C ARG A 365 19.94 -33.32 31.15
N SER A 366 20.73 -34.01 30.35
CA SER A 366 21.51 -35.17 30.78
C SER A 366 22.57 -34.73 31.78
N SER A 367 22.38 -35.05 33.06
CA SER A 367 23.49 -35.20 33.99
C SER A 367 23.51 -36.65 34.47
N SER A 368 24.46 -37.38 33.93
CA SER A 368 24.90 -38.71 34.32
C SER A 368 25.27 -38.79 35.81
N GLY A 369 24.87 -39.89 36.47
CA GLY A 369 25.55 -40.37 37.68
C GLY A 369 24.66 -41.21 38.59
N GLY A 370 24.94 -42.52 38.69
CA GLY A 370 24.73 -43.25 39.94
C GLY A 370 23.59 -44.27 40.03
N VAL A 371 23.76 -45.41 39.35
CA VAL A 371 23.61 -46.80 39.85
C VAL A 371 22.35 -47.20 40.68
N ALA A 372 21.56 -48.07 40.05
CA ALA A 372 20.89 -49.30 40.53
C ALA A 372 20.39 -49.42 41.99
N VAL A 373 19.17 -49.94 42.17
CA VAL A 373 18.90 -51.38 42.33
C VAL A 373 17.37 -51.62 42.28
N ALA A 374 17.01 -52.71 41.61
CA ALA A 374 15.65 -53.18 41.42
C ALA A 374 15.04 -53.77 42.70
N ALA A 375 13.74 -53.52 42.93
CA ALA A 375 12.91 -54.37 43.77
C ALA A 375 11.52 -54.54 43.13
N LYS A 376 11.34 -55.66 42.42
CA LYS A 376 10.03 -56.24 42.13
C LYS A 376 9.40 -56.67 43.47
N LYS A 377 8.18 -56.21 43.76
CA LYS A 377 7.23 -57.03 44.52
C LYS A 377 5.82 -56.87 43.94
N LYS A 378 5.39 -57.96 43.30
CA LYS A 378 3.98 -58.31 43.06
C LYS A 378 3.33 -58.64 44.41
N ALA A 379 2.11 -58.17 44.64
CA ALA A 379 0.95 -58.93 45.11
C ALA A 379 -0.18 -57.91 45.40
N LYS A 380 -1.26 -57.91 44.61
CA LYS A 380 -2.49 -58.72 44.76
C LYS A 380 -3.34 -58.26 45.95
N LYS A 381 -4.57 -57.84 45.60
CA LYS A 381 -5.86 -58.16 46.22
C LYS A 381 -5.93 -58.24 47.73
#